data_AF-A0A2E2MUN8-F1
#
_entry.id   AF-A0A2E2MUN8-F1
#
_cell.length_a   1.000
_cell.length_b   1.000
_cell.length_c   1.000
_cell.angle_alpha   90.00
_cell.angle_beta   90.00
_cell.angle_gamma   90.00
#
_symmetry.space_group_name_H-M   'P 1'
#
loop_
_entity.id
_entity.type
_entity.pdbx_description
1 polymer ?
#
loop_
_entity_poly.entity_id
_entity_poly.type
_entity_poly.pdbx_seq_one_letter_code
_entity_poly.pdbx_strand_id
1 'polypeptide(L)'
;MDSEDIYSQFQSHLDKTLSGAEAMSAEMHQLLRAAMNKTLSNLDVVTREEFDTQQAVLVRSREKIDVLEKQIAEIETLITKNNA
;
A
#
# COMPACT_ATOMS: atom_id res chain seq x y z
N MET A 1 33.00 -23.40 49.53
CA MET A 1 31.76 -23.11 48.79
C MET A 1 31.80 -21.63 48.56
N ASP A 2 32.39 -21.30 47.42
CA ASP A 2 33.27 -20.15 47.28
C ASP A 2 32.50 -18.99 46.64
N SER A 3 32.66 -17.80 47.22
CA SER A 3 31.94 -16.61 46.78
C SER A 3 32.27 -16.22 45.34
N GLU A 4 33.45 -16.59 44.83
CA GLU A 4 33.87 -16.32 43.45
C GLU A 4 33.07 -17.06 42.38
N ASP A 5 32.58 -18.28 42.68
CA ASP A 5 31.80 -19.08 41.73
C ASP A 5 30.45 -18.40 41.42
N ILE A 6 29.88 -17.73 42.42
CA ILE A 6 28.58 -17.04 42.29
C ILE A 6 28.72 -15.79 41.40
N TYR A 7 29.82 -15.03 41.52
CA TYR A 7 30.06 -13.86 40.69
C TYR A 7 30.34 -14.21 39.22
N SER A 8 31.16 -15.23 38.98
CA SER A 8 31.45 -15.68 37.61
C SER A 8 30.22 -16.28 36.92
N GLN A 9 29.41 -17.04 37.66
CA GLN A 9 28.16 -17.59 37.15
C GLN A 9 27.18 -16.46 36.80
N PHE A 10 27.00 -15.46 37.67
CA PHE A 10 26.14 -14.30 37.39
C PHE A 10 26.61 -13.48 36.18
N GLN A 11 27.91 -13.23 36.06
CA GLN A 11 28.50 -12.55 34.91
C GLN A 11 28.21 -13.30 33.61
N SER A 12 28.39 -14.63 33.61
CA SER A 12 28.14 -15.47 32.43
C SER A 12 26.66 -15.51 32.03
N HIS A 13 25.75 -15.49 33.02
CA HIS A 13 24.32 -15.44 32.76
C HIS A 13 23.91 -14.08 32.21
N LEU A 14 24.43 -12.97 32.75
CA LEU A 14 24.16 -11.64 32.21
C LEU A 14 24.65 -11.49 30.77
N ASP A 15 25.86 -11.94 30.46
CA ASP A 15 26.43 -11.84 29.12
C ASP A 15 25.61 -12.64 28.09
N LYS A 16 25.16 -13.84 28.49
CA LYS A 16 24.27 -14.68 27.67
C LYS A 16 22.87 -14.09 27.48
N THR A 17 22.35 -13.38 28.48
CA THR A 17 21.03 -12.75 28.41
C THR A 17 21.09 -11.46 27.58
N LEU A 18 22.17 -10.69 27.70
CA LEU A 18 22.41 -9.46 26.94
C LEU A 18 22.62 -9.76 25.45
N SER A 19 23.49 -10.71 25.12
CA SER A 19 23.70 -11.17 23.75
C SER A 19 22.44 -11.78 23.13
N GLY A 20 21.64 -12.52 23.92
CA GLY A 20 20.33 -13.00 23.49
C GLY A 20 19.33 -11.88 23.22
N ALA A 21 19.33 -10.81 24.02
CA ALA A 21 18.48 -9.65 23.83
C ALA A 21 18.86 -8.83 22.58
N GLU A 22 20.15 -8.68 22.30
CA GLU A 22 20.64 -8.03 21.07
C GLU A 22 20.26 -8.83 19.81
N ALA A 23 20.42 -10.16 19.84
CA ALA A 23 20.00 -11.03 18.74
C ALA A 23 18.47 -10.96 18.51
N MET A 24 17.68 -10.97 19.59
CA MET A 24 16.22 -10.86 19.52
C MET A 24 15.78 -9.48 18.98
N SER A 25 16.49 -8.41 19.35
CA SER A 25 16.26 -7.07 18.81
C SER A 25 16.52 -7.03 17.30
N ALA A 26 17.64 -7.58 16.84
CA ALA A 26 17.98 -7.64 15.43
C ALA A 26 16.93 -8.43 14.61
N GLU A 27 16.47 -9.56 15.13
CA GLU A 27 15.45 -10.39 14.51
C GLU A 27 14.08 -9.68 14.46
N MET A 28 13.71 -8.96 15.52
CA MET A 28 12.50 -8.12 15.55
C MET A 28 12.55 -6.98 14.54
N HIS A 29 13.71 -6.33 14.39
CA HIS A 29 13.92 -5.32 13.35
C HIS A 29 13.77 -5.88 11.94
N GLN A 30 14.27 -7.09 11.69
CA GLN A 30 14.08 -7.79 10.42
C GLN A 30 12.62 -8.15 10.18
N LEU A 31 11.92 -8.67 11.19
CA LEU A 31 10.51 -9.02 11.11
C LEU A 31 9.63 -7.79 10.83
N LEU A 32 9.89 -6.67 11.49
CA LEU A 32 9.21 -5.41 11.24
C LEU A 32 9.44 -4.90 9.81
N ARG A 33 10.69 -4.93 9.32
CA ARG A 33 10.98 -4.55 7.91
C ARG A 33 10.27 -5.48 6.92
N ALA A 34 10.29 -6.78 7.16
CA ALA A 34 9.63 -7.76 6.30
C ALA A 34 8.11 -7.57 6.31
N ALA A 35 7.51 -7.32 7.48
CA ALA A 35 6.08 -7.02 7.61
C ALA A 35 5.71 -5.72 6.89
N MET A 36 6.51 -4.67 7.02
CA MET A 36 6.26 -3.39 6.35
C MET A 36 6.37 -3.52 4.83
N ASN A 37 7.40 -4.21 4.33
CA ASN A 37 7.55 -4.50 2.91
C ASN A 37 6.39 -5.36 2.38
N LYS A 38 5.95 -6.36 3.14
CA LYS A 38 4.82 -7.22 2.78
C LYS A 38 3.49 -6.46 2.79
N THR A 39 3.29 -5.54 3.74
CA THR A 39 2.09 -4.69 3.77
C THR A 39 2.09 -3.74 2.59
N LEU A 40 3.22 -3.08 2.29
CA LEU A 40 3.34 -2.17 1.16
C LEU A 40 3.20 -2.89 -0.19
N SER A 41 3.68 -4.14 -0.31
CA SER A 41 3.50 -4.95 -1.53
C SER A 41 2.09 -5.50 -1.71
N ASN A 42 1.32 -5.63 -0.61
CA ASN A 42 -0.07 -6.07 -0.63
C ASN A 42 -1.07 -4.92 -0.77
N LEU A 43 -0.60 -3.67 -0.75
CA LEU A 43 -1.41 -2.56 -1.21
C LEU A 43 -1.36 -2.59 -2.74
N ASP A 44 -2.53 -2.51 -3.39
CA ASP A 44 -2.64 -2.27 -4.83
C ASP A 44 -2.17 -0.85 -5.14
N VAL A 45 -0.86 -0.62 -4.99
CA VAL A 45 -0.22 0.66 -5.24
C VAL A 45 -0.16 0.83 -6.75
N VAL A 46 -1.18 1.49 -7.29
CA VAL A 46 -1.07 2.06 -8.64
C VAL A 46 0.02 3.11 -8.61
N THR A 47 0.92 3.03 -9.58
CA THR A 47 1.91 4.09 -9.75
C THR A 47 1.19 5.40 -10.05
N ARG A 48 1.82 6.54 -9.73
CA ARG A 48 1.25 7.85 -10.05
C ARG A 48 0.96 7.99 -11.56
N GLU A 49 1.82 7.40 -12.39
CA GLU A 49 1.66 7.41 -13.85
C GLU A 49 0.42 6.62 -14.31
N GLU A 50 0.15 5.46 -13.72
CA GLU A 50 -1.05 4.67 -14.01
C GLU A 50 -2.33 5.40 -13.56
N PHE A 51 -2.27 6.05 -12.40
CA PHE A 51 -3.38 6.89 -11.91
C PHE A 51 -3.68 8.04 -12.89
N ASP A 52 -2.65 8.78 -13.30
CA ASP A 52 -2.79 9.91 -14.22
C ASP A 52 -3.33 9.45 -15.59
N THR A 53 -2.91 8.26 -16.06
CA THR A 53 -3.41 7.65 -17.29
C THR A 53 -4.90 7.32 -17.19
N GLN A 54 -5.33 6.70 -16.09
CA GLN A 54 -6.75 6.38 -15.86
C GLN A 54 -7.60 7.66 -15.79
N GLN A 55 -7.10 8.70 -15.12
CA GLN A 55 -7.76 10.00 -15.07
C GLN A 55 -7.95 10.60 -16.47
N ALA A 56 -6.93 10.55 -17.33
CA ALA A 56 -7.03 11.03 -18.71
C ALA A 56 -8.08 10.25 -19.53
N VAL A 57 -8.15 8.93 -19.35
CA VAL A 57 -9.18 8.09 -20.00
C VAL A 57 -10.58 8.47 -19.53
N LEU A 58 -10.76 8.74 -18.24
CA LEU A 58 -12.04 9.18 -17.68
C LEU A 58 -12.48 10.53 -18.25
N VAL A 59 -11.58 11.50 -18.34
CA VAL A 59 -11.87 12.82 -18.94
C VAL A 59 -12.34 12.65 -20.39
N ARG A 60 -11.60 11.88 -21.20
CA ARG A 60 -11.98 11.62 -22.59
C ARG A 60 -13.32 10.88 -22.70
N SER A 61 -13.61 9.98 -21.77
CA SER A 61 -14.89 9.26 -21.75
C SER A 61 -16.04 10.19 -21.42
N ARG A 62 -15.84 11.14 -20.50
CA ARG A 62 -16.82 12.18 -20.18
C ARG A 62 -17.13 13.05 -21.39
N GLU A 63 -16.11 13.53 -22.09
CA GLU A 63 -16.28 14.34 -23.30
C GLU A 63 -17.07 13.58 -24.38
N LYS A 64 -16.79 12.29 -24.58
CA LYS A 64 -17.54 11.45 -25.52
C LYS A 64 -19.00 11.28 -25.12
N ILE A 65 -19.28 11.10 -23.82
CA ILE A 65 -20.65 11.01 -23.30
C ILE A 65 -21.39 12.32 -23.59
N ASP A 66 -20.79 13.47 -23.28
CA ASP A 66 -21.42 14.78 -23.50
C ASP A 66 -21.74 15.02 -25.00
N VAL A 67 -20.88 14.54 -25.92
CA VAL A 67 -21.14 14.62 -27.36
C VAL A 67 -22.30 13.70 -27.77
N LEU A 68 -22.32 12.46 -27.27
CA LEU A 68 -23.40 11.51 -27.58
C LEU A 68 -24.74 12.00 -27.03
N GLU A 69 -24.77 12.56 -25.83
CA GLU A 69 -25.98 13.16 -25.23
C GLU A 69 -26.53 14.28 -26.13
N LYS A 70 -25.67 15.15 -26.67
CA LYS A 70 -26.08 16.20 -27.62
C LYS A 70 -26.66 15.62 -28.91
N GLN A 71 -25.99 14.62 -29.49
CA GLN A 71 -26.46 13.97 -30.71
C GLN A 71 -27.84 13.32 -30.51
N ILE A 72 -28.05 12.67 -29.36
CA ILE A 72 -29.34 12.07 -29.02
C ILE A 72 -30.41 13.17 -28.89
N ALA A 73 -30.13 14.26 -28.17
CA ALA A 73 -31.08 15.36 -28.01
C ALA A 73 -31.46 16.02 -29.36
N GLU A 74 -30.50 16.16 -30.27
CA GLU A 74 -30.76 16.64 -31.64
C GLU A 74 -31.69 15.69 -32.40
N ILE A 75 -31.41 14.37 -32.34
CA ILE A 75 -32.24 13.35 -32.98
C ILE A 75 -33.65 13.33 -32.39
N GLU A 76 -33.79 13.38 -31.06
CA GLU A 76 -35.08 13.43 -30.38
C GLU A 76 -35.88 14.66 -30.84
N THR A 77 -35.24 15.83 -30.92
CA THR A 77 -35.89 17.06 -31.40
C THR A 77 -36.36 16.93 -32.85
N LEU A 78 -35.54 16.32 -33.73
CA LEU A 78 -35.90 16.08 -35.13
C LEU A 78 -37.09 15.13 -35.25
N ILE A 79 -37.13 14.04 -34.47
CA ILE A 79 -38.23 13.08 -34.46
C ILE A 79 -39.51 13.75 -33.96
N THR A 80 -39.46 14.50 -32.86
CA THR A 80 -40.63 15.22 -32.33
C THR A 80 -41.15 16.25 -33.34
N LYS A 81 -40.26 16.96 -34.05
CA LYS A 81 -40.65 17.91 -35.11
C LYS A 81 -41.28 17.23 -36.32
N ASN A 82 -40.86 16.00 -36.65
CA ASN A 82 -41.38 15.27 -37.81
C ASN A 82 -42.72 14.55 -37.51
N ASN A 83 -43.03 14.34 -36.23
CA ASN A 83 -44.27 13.74 -35.73
C ASN A 83 -45.32 14.78 -35.28
N ALA A 84 -45.02 16.08 -35.39
CA ALA A 84 -45.92 17.20 -35.13
C ALA A 84 -46.35 17.86 -36.45
#